data_AF-A0A1H3EAZ8-F1
#
_entry.id   AF-A0A1H3EAZ8-F1
#
_cell.length_a   1.000
_cell.length_b   1.000
_cell.length_c   1.000
_cell.angle_alpha   90.00
_cell.angle_beta   90.00
_cell.angle_gamma   90.00
#
_symmetry.space_group_name_H-M   'P 1'
#
loop_
_entity.id
_entity.type
_entity.pdbx_description
1 polymer ?
#
loop_
_entity_poly.entity_id
_entity_poly.type
_entity_poly.pdbx_seq_one_letter_code
_entity_poly.pdbx_strand_id
1 'polypeptide(L)' 'MNRLIAIPKECWLRGGTSDESRIVPWGVQSIDHEDIDFWQGCLAGDLVDETVAALGEELQ' A
#
# COMPACT_ATOMS: atom_id res chain seq x y z
N MET A 1 0.52 14.94 -8.20
CA MET A 1 0.63 14.37 -9.57
C MET A 1 0.47 12.87 -9.40
N ASN A 2 -0.76 12.38 -9.53
CA ASN A 2 -1.23 11.16 -8.87
C ASN A 2 -0.60 9.90 -9.47
N ARG A 3 0.59 9.53 -8.98
CA ARG A 3 1.34 8.38 -9.44
C ARG A 3 1.08 7.19 -8.52
N LEU A 4 0.55 6.13 -9.11
CA LEU A 4 0.48 4.82 -8.46
C LEU A 4 1.90 4.31 -8.17
N ILE A 5 2.13 3.83 -6.95
CA ILE A 5 3.42 3.27 -6.53
C ILE A 5 3.37 1.78 -6.85
N ALA A 6 4.33 1.28 -7.64
CA ALA A 6 4.39 -0.14 -7.94
C ALA A 6 4.75 -0.94 -6.68
N ILE A 7 4.23 -2.16 -6.55
CA ILE A 7 4.64 -3.10 -5.51
C ILE A 7 5.53 -4.17 -6.19
N PRO A 8 6.86 -4.03 -6.13
CA PRO A 8 7.76 -5.10 -6.57
C PRO A 8 7.49 -6.38 -5.78
N LYS A 9 7.63 -7.54 -6.43
CA LYS A 9 7.34 -8.83 -5.79
C LYS A 9 8.22 -9.06 -4.57
N GLU A 10 9.43 -8.51 -4.59
CA GLU A 10 10.45 -8.64 -3.55
C GLU A 10 10.11 -7.83 -2.30
N CYS A 11 9.24 -6.83 -2.43
CA CYS A 11 8.78 -6.01 -1.30
C CYS A 11 7.72 -6.73 -0.46
N TRP A 12 7.17 -7.87 -0.89
CA TRP A 12 6.34 -8.72 -0.04
C TRP A 12 7.21 -9.56 0.90
N LEU A 13 7.27 -9.16 2.17
CA LEU A 13 8.01 -9.90 3.21
C LEU A 13 7.29 -11.20 3.61
N ARG A 14 5.95 -11.20 3.57
CA ARG A 14 5.08 -12.35 3.84
C ARG A 14 3.79 -12.22 3.04
N GLY A 15 3.25 -13.34 2.54
CA GLY A 15 2.01 -13.35 1.78
C GLY A 15 2.12 -12.49 0.50
N GLY A 16 1.08 -11.74 0.20
CA GLY A 16 1.03 -10.82 -0.93
C GLY A 16 0.06 -11.26 -2.02
N THR A 17 0.20 -10.66 -3.19
CA THR A 17 -0.70 -10.88 -4.34
C THR A 17 0.06 -11.62 -5.46
N SER A 18 -0.65 -12.48 -6.18
CA SER A 18 -0.10 -13.22 -7.31
C SER A 18 0.15 -12.32 -8.52
N ASP A 19 -0.55 -11.20 -8.61
CA ASP A 19 -0.57 -10.31 -9.77
C ASP A 19 0.19 -9.02 -9.51
N GLU A 20 0.72 -8.42 -10.58
CA GLU A 20 1.35 -7.09 -10.48
C GLU A 20 0.37 -6.09 -9.87
N SER A 21 0.81 -5.43 -8.80
CA SER A 21 -0.05 -4.58 -8.00
C SER A 21 0.59 -3.23 -7.72
N ARG A 22 -0.24 -2.26 -7.39
CA ARG A 22 0.16 -0.89 -7.13
C ARG A 22 -0.60 -0.33 -5.95
N ILE A 23 0.03 0.54 -5.19
CA ILE A 23 -0.58 1.29 -4.10
C ILE A 23 -1.15 2.59 -4.67
N VAL A 24 -2.32 2.96 -4.17
CA VAL A 24 -2.98 4.25 -4.39
C VAL A 24 -2.78 5.09 -3.11
N PRO A 25 -1.74 5.93 -3.00
CA PRO A 25 -1.40 6.60 -1.74
C PRO A 25 -2.53 7.48 -1.19
N TRP A 26 -3.24 8.20 -2.07
CA TRP A 26 -4.38 9.06 -1.71
C TRP A 26 -5.67 8.30 -1.45
N GLY A 27 -5.71 6.98 -1.67
CA GLY A 27 -6.88 6.12 -1.44
C GLY A 27 -7.08 5.73 0.03
N VAL A 28 -6.62 6.56 0.97
CA VAL A 28 -6.71 6.28 2.40
C VAL A 28 -8.16 6.39 2.88
N GLN A 29 -8.61 5.39 3.64
CA GLN A 29 -9.97 5.31 4.18
C GLN A 29 -9.93 4.81 5.62
N SER A 30 -10.85 5.30 6.44
CA SER A 30 -11.19 4.68 7.73
C SER A 30 -12.28 3.64 7.47
N ILE A 31 -12.03 2.38 7.83
CA ILE A 31 -12.97 1.25 7.68
C ILE A 31 -13.23 0.59 9.03
N ASP A 32 -14.35 -0.10 9.17
CA ASP A 32 -14.64 -0.87 10.38
C ASP A 32 -13.83 -2.16 10.39
N HIS A 33 -13.51 -2.65 11.58
CA HIS A 33 -12.72 -3.89 11.72
C HIS A 33 -13.43 -5.12 11.13
N GLU A 34 -14.76 -5.11 11.07
CA GLU A 34 -15.57 -6.17 10.47
C GLU A 34 -15.45 -6.22 8.95
N ASP A 35 -15.01 -5.13 8.31
CA ASP A 35 -14.78 -5.06 6.86
C ASP A 35 -13.45 -5.71 6.43
N ILE A 36 -12.64 -6.21 7.37
CA ILE A 36 -11.36 -6.87 7.10
C ILE A 36 -11.51 -8.38 7.27
N ASP A 37 -11.73 -9.08 6.15
CA ASP A 37 -11.92 -10.54 6.16
C ASP A 37 -10.62 -11.31 6.46
N PHE A 38 -9.51 -10.93 5.82
CA PHE A 38 -8.26 -11.69 5.85
C PHE A 38 -7.02 -10.80 5.82
N TRP A 39 -5.98 -11.24 6.51
CA TRP A 39 -4.64 -10.66 6.38
C TRP A 39 -3.91 -11.24 5.17
N GLN A 40 -3.75 -10.44 4.11
CA GLN A 40 -3.14 -10.87 2.84
C GLN A 40 -1.61 -10.99 2.90
N GLY A 41 -0.93 -10.11 3.65
CA GLY A 41 0.53 -10.07 3.67
C GLY A 41 1.14 -8.85 4.36
N CYS A 42 2.46 -8.74 4.24
CA CYS A 42 3.28 -7.68 4.83
C CYS A 42 4.22 -7.11 3.77
N LEU A 43 4.19 -5.79 3.61
CA LEU A 43 5.10 -5.06 2.73
C LEU A 43 6.37 -4.64 3.48
N ALA A 44 7.45 -4.48 2.73
CA ALA A 44 8.70 -3.93 3.22
C ALA A 44 8.53 -2.47 3.66
N GLY A 45 9.22 -2.09 4.73
CA GLY A 45 9.04 -0.80 5.39
C GLY A 45 9.41 0.40 4.51
N ASP A 46 10.43 0.25 3.66
CA ASP A 46 10.86 1.26 2.69
C ASP A 46 9.75 1.64 1.70
N LEU A 47 9.00 0.66 1.19
CA LEU A 47 7.85 0.90 0.30
C LEU A 47 6.68 1.56 1.03
N VAL A 48 6.49 1.22 2.31
CA VAL A 48 5.48 1.88 3.17
C VAL A 48 5.87 3.34 3.41
N ASP A 49 7.14 3.62 3.70
CA ASP A 49 7.65 4.97 3.91
C ASP A 49 7.49 5.84 2.65
N GLU A 50 7.81 5.29 1.46
CA GLU A 50 7.57 5.96 0.17
C GLU A 50 6.08 6.29 -0.02
N THR A 51 5.20 5.35 0.32
CA THR A 51 3.74 5.53 0.22
C THR A 51 3.25 6.65 1.13
N VAL A 52 3.73 6.70 2.37
CA VAL A 52 3.34 7.74 3.34
C VAL A 52 3.84 9.12 2.88
N ALA A 53 5.07 9.20 2.37
CA ALA A 53 5.61 10.44 1.81
C ALA A 53 4.75 10.95 0.63
N ALA A 54 4.37 10.06 -0.29
CA ALA A 54 3.52 10.40 -1.43
C ALA A 54 2.12 10.88 -1.01
N LEU A 55 1.52 10.28 0.03
CA LEU A 55 0.27 10.79 0.60
C LEU A 55 0.46 12.19 1.20
N GLY A 56 1.57 12.42 1.90
CA GLY A 56 1.89 13.72 2.50
C GLY A 56 2.00 14.85 1.47
N GLU A 57 2.57 14.58 0.29
CA GLU A 57 2.67 15.54 -0.82
C GLU A 57 1.30 15.90 -1.42
N GLU A 58 0.34 14.97 -1.45
CA GLU A 58 -1.00 15.21 -2.01
C GLU A 58 -1.92 16.01 -1.05
N LEU A 59 -1.57 16.10 0.24
CA LEU A 59 -2.34 16.84 1.25
C LEU A 59 -1.83 18.27 1.50
N GLN A 60 -0.80 18.71 0.77
CA GLN A 60 -0.24 20.07 0.81
C GLN A 60 -0.93 21.00 -0.20
#